data_AF-A0A2H4U906-F1
#
_entry.id   AF-A0A2H4U906-F1
#
_cell.length_a   1.000
_cell.length_b   1.000
_cell.length_c   1.000
_cell.angle_alpha   90.00
_cell.angle_beta   90.00
_cell.angle_gamma   90.00
#
_symmetry.space_group_name_H-M   'P 1'
#
loop_
_entity.id
_entity.type
_entity.pdbx_description
1 polymer ?
#
loop_
_entity_poly.entity_id
_entity_poly.type
_entity_poly.pdbx_seq_one_letter_code
_entity_poly.pdbx_strand_id
1 'polypeptide(L)'
;MARTGFHIVDTSPWPFTVAMSVLGLMSSLIGFFHFGFSRDVCYFLFMSVFVLGLSLVRWWGDMILESTYLGRHTKLVVHNLRAGMLLFIMSEVFFFMSFFWAFFNSMVGEISMNKVGHWPPLGIKAIVPWKMPALNTVILLSSGITVTWAHKAIRVHNKCPLYGPKNGNVDFKVKGHPSIYGQTFNNWLYKYEGCRFSSEKSREMSSRVYVNLLLRVKKSSPDFSEIIKLWADPGYFKEKENLGKKYRSQALYALALTIVLGLIFTSLQFNEYYLASFTIAEGLYGSTFYVMTGFHGLHVLVGTMFLVVCWCRVYLFHFTYNRHYFGLDAAIWYWHFVDGVWVALFGAVYIWGYL
;
A
#
# COMPACT_ATOMS: atom_id res chain seq x y z
N MET A 1 17.48 -17.01 17.08
CA MET A 1 16.24 -16.35 16.63
C MET A 1 15.13 -16.72 17.62
N ALA A 2 14.45 -15.74 18.21
CA ALA A 2 13.52 -15.93 19.33
C ALA A 2 12.45 -17.00 19.02
N ARG A 3 12.27 -17.95 19.94
CA ARG A 3 11.36 -19.10 19.82
C ARG A 3 9.88 -18.73 19.60
N THR A 4 9.53 -17.45 19.73
CA THR A 4 8.14 -16.95 19.77
C THR A 4 7.60 -16.49 18.42
N GLY A 5 8.47 -16.29 17.41
CA GLY A 5 8.05 -15.83 16.07
C GLY A 5 7.71 -14.34 15.97
N PHE A 6 7.84 -13.56 17.05
CA PHE A 6 7.68 -12.10 17.04
C PHE A 6 8.98 -11.36 16.67
N HIS A 7 8.83 -10.13 16.21
CA HIS A 7 9.95 -9.21 15.95
C HIS A 7 10.20 -8.34 17.18
N ILE A 8 11.41 -8.41 17.73
CA ILE A 8 11.90 -7.48 18.75
C ILE A 8 12.59 -6.35 17.99
N VAL A 9 11.98 -5.17 17.99
CA VAL A 9 12.45 -3.99 17.26
C VAL A 9 13.63 -3.37 18.01
N ASP A 10 14.65 -2.93 17.27
CA ASP A 10 15.78 -2.21 17.84
C ASP A 10 15.35 -0.81 18.30
N THR A 11 16.13 -0.18 19.19
CA THR A 11 15.82 1.18 19.66
C THR A 11 15.81 2.17 18.49
N SER A 12 14.68 2.86 18.29
CA SER A 12 14.47 3.77 17.17
C SER A 12 14.21 5.20 17.64
N PRO A 13 14.82 6.23 17.02
CA PRO A 13 14.58 7.63 17.38
C PRO A 13 13.27 8.19 16.82
N TRP A 14 12.65 7.51 15.84
CA TRP A 14 11.52 8.05 15.07
C TRP A 14 10.27 8.37 15.89
N PRO A 15 9.86 7.57 16.89
CA PRO A 15 8.71 7.94 17.72
C PRO A 15 8.87 9.30 18.39
N PHE A 16 10.08 9.60 18.89
CA PHE A 16 10.38 10.88 19.53
C PHE A 16 10.39 12.03 18.51
N THR A 17 11.05 11.87 17.37
CA THR A 17 11.13 12.95 16.37
C THR A 17 9.77 13.26 15.75
N VAL A 18 8.93 12.24 15.52
CA VAL A 18 7.55 12.43 15.05
C VAL A 18 6.73 13.16 16.12
N ALA A 19 6.79 12.76 17.39
CA ALA A 19 6.06 13.42 18.47
C ALA A 19 6.42 14.91 18.59
N MET A 20 7.72 15.24 18.57
CA MET A 20 8.18 16.63 18.59
C MET A 20 7.75 17.42 17.35
N SER A 21 7.74 16.79 16.17
CA SER A 21 7.30 17.44 14.94
C SER A 21 5.81 17.75 14.97
N VAL A 22 4.99 16.81 15.46
CA VAL A 22 3.53 17.00 15.59
C VAL A 22 3.21 18.08 16.63
N LEU A 23 3.92 18.12 17.76
CA LEU A 23 3.81 19.21 18.74
C LEU A 23 4.16 20.57 18.12
N GLY A 24 5.22 20.60 17.30
CA GLY A 24 5.62 21.78 16.55
C GLY A 24 4.53 22.25 15.58
N LEU A 25 3.95 21.33 14.81
CA LEU A 25 2.82 21.63 13.91
C LEU A 25 1.61 22.20 14.65
N MET A 26 1.22 21.61 15.78
CA MET A 26 0.09 22.10 16.57
C MET A 26 0.35 23.50 17.12
N SER A 27 1.55 23.72 17.67
CA SER A 27 1.97 25.04 18.16
C SER A 27 2.00 26.10 17.05
N SER A 28 2.48 25.73 15.85
CA SER A 28 2.43 26.59 14.66
C SER A 28 1.01 26.91 14.22
N LEU A 29 0.08 25.96 14.27
CA LEU A 29 -1.31 26.19 13.89
C LEU A 29 -2.02 27.12 14.87
N ILE A 30 -1.79 26.95 16.17
CA ILE A 30 -2.27 27.88 17.21
C ILE A 30 -1.67 29.28 16.95
N GLY A 31 -0.35 29.35 16.74
CA GLY A 31 0.33 30.61 16.44
C GLY A 31 -0.21 31.29 15.19
N PHE A 32 -0.54 30.53 14.15
CA PHE A 32 -1.15 31.04 12.94
C PHE A 32 -2.51 31.71 13.20
N PHE A 33 -3.39 31.09 14.00
CA PHE A 33 -4.70 31.68 14.30
C PHE A 33 -4.63 32.93 15.19
N HIS A 34 -3.63 33.04 16.06
CA HIS A 34 -3.50 34.19 16.97
C HIS A 34 -2.65 35.34 16.41
N PHE A 35 -1.61 35.02 15.64
CA PHE A 35 -0.59 35.99 15.19
C PHE A 35 -0.51 36.12 13.66
N GLY A 36 -1.33 35.38 12.91
CA GLY A 36 -1.34 35.36 11.45
C GLY A 36 -0.08 34.74 10.84
N PHE A 37 0.21 35.09 9.59
CA PHE A 37 1.41 34.66 8.85
C PHE A 37 2.67 35.44 9.28
N SER A 38 2.96 35.43 10.58
CA SER A 38 4.21 36.00 11.08
C SER A 38 5.41 35.16 10.62
N ARG A 39 6.56 35.81 10.45
CA ARG A 39 7.80 35.16 9.99
C ARG A 39 8.17 33.95 10.89
N ASP A 40 8.03 34.10 12.19
CA ASP A 40 8.40 33.07 13.17
C ASP A 40 7.46 31.87 13.11
N VAL A 41 6.15 32.10 12.97
CA VAL A 41 5.15 31.03 12.80
C VAL A 41 5.43 30.24 11.53
N CYS A 42 5.70 30.94 10.41
CA CYS A 42 6.02 30.32 9.13
C CYS A 42 7.30 29.47 9.18
N TYR A 43 8.37 29.97 9.83
CA TYR A 43 9.60 29.19 10.00
C TYR A 43 9.39 27.97 10.89
N PHE A 44 8.69 28.12 12.00
CA PHE A 44 8.43 27.01 12.91
C PHE A 44 7.54 25.93 12.24
N LEU A 45 6.56 26.36 11.45
CA LEU A 45 5.73 25.46 10.65
C LEU A 45 6.58 24.71 9.63
N PHE A 46 7.41 25.41 8.87
CA PHE A 46 8.28 24.80 7.86
C PHE A 46 9.23 23.77 8.48
N MET A 47 9.89 24.12 9.59
CA MET A 47 10.81 23.20 10.28
C MET A 47 10.06 21.97 10.81
N SER A 48 8.86 22.15 11.37
CA SER A 48 8.04 21.05 11.88
C SER A 48 7.59 20.11 10.76
N VAL A 49 7.10 20.65 9.64
CA VAL A 49 6.73 19.85 8.45
C VAL A 49 7.96 19.13 7.88
N PHE A 50 9.11 19.80 7.79
CA PHE A 50 10.34 19.23 7.26
C PHE A 50 10.84 18.05 8.10
N VAL A 51 10.92 18.23 9.42
CA VAL A 51 11.36 17.15 10.34
C VAL A 51 10.35 16.01 10.36
N LEU A 52 9.04 16.29 10.30
CA LEU A 52 8.02 15.26 10.18
C LEU A 52 8.22 14.43 8.91
N GLY A 53 8.36 15.09 7.75
CA GLY A 53 8.56 14.44 6.46
C GLY A 53 9.80 13.53 6.44
N LEU A 54 10.94 14.03 6.95
CA LEU A 54 12.16 13.23 7.08
C LEU A 54 11.97 12.03 8.03
N SER A 55 11.28 12.23 9.15
CA SER A 55 11.04 11.16 10.13
C SER A 55 10.16 10.06 9.54
N LEU A 56 9.10 10.41 8.81
CA LEU A 56 8.21 9.44 8.17
C LEU A 56 8.93 8.63 7.08
N VAL A 57 9.70 9.30 6.21
CA VAL A 57 10.47 8.62 5.15
C VAL A 57 11.50 7.66 5.75
N ARG A 58 12.22 8.07 6.79
CA ARG A 58 13.22 7.22 7.45
C ARG A 58 12.59 6.06 8.22
N TRP A 59 11.51 6.31 8.95
CA TRP A 59 10.82 5.26 9.71
C TRP A 59 10.25 4.18 8.78
N TRP A 60 9.61 4.58 7.68
CA TRP A 60 9.14 3.62 6.68
C TRP A 60 10.29 2.94 5.94
N GLY A 61 11.41 3.64 5.74
CA GLY A 61 12.66 3.06 5.24
C GLY A 61 13.17 1.92 6.11
N ASP A 62 13.24 2.12 7.43
CA ASP A 62 13.66 1.11 8.39
C ASP A 62 12.72 -0.10 8.39
N MET A 63 11.40 0.11 8.34
CA MET A 63 10.45 -0.99 8.18
C MET A 63 10.66 -1.79 6.88
N ILE A 64 11.02 -1.12 5.78
CA ILE A 64 11.37 -1.81 4.52
C ILE A 64 12.67 -2.60 4.69
N LEU A 65 13.67 -2.05 5.39
CA LEU A 65 14.93 -2.72 5.70
C LEU A 65 14.71 -4.00 6.52
N GLU A 66 14.01 -3.87 7.65
CA GLU A 66 13.68 -4.95 8.58
C GLU A 66 12.90 -6.07 7.89
N SER A 67 11.95 -5.71 7.04
CA SER A 67 11.09 -6.67 6.33
C SER A 67 11.79 -7.34 5.14
N THR A 68 12.41 -6.55 4.27
CA THR A 68 12.85 -7.00 2.93
C THR A 68 14.26 -7.54 2.95
N TYR A 69 15.14 -6.93 3.74
CA TYR A 69 16.57 -7.23 3.74
C TYR A 69 16.98 -8.07 4.95
N LEU A 70 16.48 -7.74 6.14
CA LEU A 70 16.76 -8.49 7.37
C LEU A 70 15.83 -9.69 7.57
N GLY A 71 14.71 -9.75 6.86
CA GLY A 71 13.77 -10.88 6.89
C GLY A 71 13.09 -11.09 8.25
N ARG A 72 12.94 -10.03 9.05
CA ARG A 72 12.40 -10.10 10.42
C ARG A 72 10.87 -10.25 10.48
N HIS A 73 10.19 -10.07 9.35
CA HIS A 73 8.73 -10.19 9.24
C HIS A 73 8.32 -11.65 9.01
N THR A 74 8.17 -12.40 10.10
CA THR A 74 7.61 -13.76 10.07
C THR A 74 6.12 -13.72 9.68
N LYS A 75 5.53 -14.89 9.38
CA LYS A 75 4.09 -15.00 9.11
C LYS A 75 3.22 -14.43 10.24
N LEU A 76 3.64 -14.61 11.50
CA LEU A 76 2.94 -14.09 12.68
C LEU A 76 3.00 -12.56 12.73
N VAL A 77 4.17 -11.97 12.51
CA VAL A 77 4.33 -10.51 12.43
C VAL A 77 3.48 -9.92 11.32
N VAL A 78 3.48 -10.55 10.13
CA VAL A 78 2.66 -10.10 9.00
C VAL A 78 1.16 -10.23 9.29
N HIS A 79 0.74 -11.27 10.00
CA HIS A 79 -0.65 -11.40 10.44
C HIS A 79 -1.06 -10.24 11.36
N ASN A 80 -0.23 -9.88 12.33
CA ASN A 80 -0.50 -8.76 13.23
C ASN A 80 -0.49 -7.41 12.50
N LEU A 81 0.42 -7.21 11.55
CA LEU A 81 0.43 -6.01 10.72
C LEU A 81 -0.85 -5.89 9.87
N ARG A 82 -1.39 -7.00 9.37
CA ARG A 82 -2.69 -7.03 8.68
C ARG A 82 -3.84 -6.65 9.62
N ALA A 83 -3.88 -7.22 10.81
CA ALA A 83 -4.88 -6.85 11.81
C ALA A 83 -4.79 -5.36 12.19
N GLY A 84 -3.57 -4.84 12.39
CA GLY A 84 -3.34 -3.42 12.67
C GLY A 84 -3.82 -2.51 11.55
N MET A 85 -3.54 -2.85 10.28
CA MET A 85 -4.04 -2.07 9.14
C MET A 85 -5.57 -2.08 9.06
N LEU A 86 -6.23 -3.21 9.35
CA LEU A 86 -7.69 -3.28 9.36
C LEU A 86 -8.29 -2.41 10.46
N LEU A 87 -7.70 -2.42 11.67
CA LEU A 87 -8.14 -1.55 12.77
C LEU A 87 -7.93 -0.06 12.45
N PHE A 88 -6.82 0.28 11.81
CA PHE A 88 -6.57 1.65 11.32
C PHE A 88 -7.63 2.09 10.29
N ILE A 89 -7.93 1.27 9.28
CA ILE A 89 -8.98 1.59 8.30
C ILE A 89 -10.35 1.71 9.02
N MET A 90 -10.62 0.85 10.00
CA MET A 90 -11.85 0.93 10.78
C MET A 90 -11.97 2.26 11.55
N SER A 91 -10.88 2.77 12.14
CA SER A 91 -10.90 4.09 12.77
C SER A 91 -11.14 5.22 11.76
N GLU A 92 -10.56 5.12 10.56
CA GLU A 92 -10.80 6.10 9.49
C GLU A 92 -12.26 6.09 9.00
N VAL A 93 -12.90 4.91 8.93
CA VAL A 93 -14.34 4.80 8.61
C VAL A 93 -15.19 5.53 9.66
N PHE A 94 -14.91 5.37 10.95
CA PHE A 94 -15.63 6.10 12.01
C PHE A 94 -15.33 7.61 11.98
N PHE A 95 -14.10 7.98 11.64
CA PHE A 95 -13.73 9.38 11.44
C PHE A 95 -14.60 10.03 10.36
N PHE A 96 -14.75 9.42 9.17
CA PHE A 96 -15.66 9.92 8.13
C PHE A 96 -17.13 9.86 8.52
N MET A 97 -17.55 8.82 9.26
CA MET A 97 -18.93 8.70 9.74
C MET A 97 -19.35 9.91 10.59
N SER A 98 -18.41 10.50 11.36
CA SER A 98 -18.67 11.73 12.12
C SER A 98 -18.99 12.94 11.23
N PHE A 99 -18.34 13.06 10.06
CA PHE A 99 -18.63 14.14 9.13
C PHE A 99 -19.95 13.93 8.37
N PHE A 100 -20.25 12.69 7.97
CA PHE A 100 -21.58 12.37 7.41
C PHE A 100 -22.68 12.69 8.41
N TRP A 101 -22.49 12.34 9.68
CA TRP A 101 -23.42 12.70 10.74
C TRP A 101 -23.60 14.22 10.84
N ALA A 102 -22.50 14.98 10.84
CA ALA A 102 -22.55 16.44 10.88
C ALA A 102 -23.32 17.04 9.67
N PHE A 103 -23.12 16.50 8.47
CA PHE A 103 -23.82 16.93 7.25
C PHE A 103 -25.31 16.65 7.27
N PHE A 104 -25.73 15.43 7.64
CA PHE A 104 -27.16 15.12 7.70
C PHE A 104 -27.86 15.88 8.83
N ASN A 105 -27.19 16.04 9.97
CA ASN A 105 -27.72 16.82 11.08
C ASN A 105 -27.85 18.31 10.72
N SER A 106 -26.88 18.89 10.00
CA SER A 106 -26.98 20.29 9.55
C SER A 106 -28.07 20.48 8.50
N MET A 107 -28.21 19.55 7.55
CA MET A 107 -29.27 19.57 6.54
C MET A 107 -30.66 19.55 7.20
N VAL A 108 -30.92 18.56 8.06
CA VAL A 108 -32.22 18.43 8.76
C VAL A 108 -32.46 19.63 9.69
N GLY A 109 -31.41 20.09 10.38
CA GLY A 109 -31.45 21.25 11.26
C GLY A 109 -31.82 22.53 10.51
N GLU A 110 -31.20 22.84 9.38
CA GLU A 110 -31.52 24.02 8.55
C GLU A 110 -32.95 23.99 8.02
N ILE A 111 -33.38 22.83 7.51
CA ILE A 111 -34.75 22.65 6.99
C ILE A 111 -35.77 22.88 8.11
N SER A 112 -35.51 22.37 9.32
CA SER A 112 -36.47 22.42 10.43
C SER A 112 -36.42 23.71 11.24
N MET A 113 -35.24 24.19 11.62
CA MET A 113 -35.04 25.27 12.62
C MET A 113 -35.07 26.66 11.97
N ASN A 114 -34.37 26.81 10.85
CA ASN A 114 -34.30 28.09 10.13
C ASN A 114 -35.45 28.26 9.13
N LYS A 115 -36.32 27.25 9.01
CA LYS A 115 -37.51 27.23 8.13
C LYS A 115 -37.19 27.58 6.67
N VAL A 116 -35.96 27.30 6.23
CA VAL A 116 -35.52 27.54 4.85
C VAL A 116 -36.31 26.64 3.90
N GLY A 117 -36.76 25.47 4.37
CA GLY A 117 -37.64 24.55 3.62
C GLY A 117 -36.96 23.83 2.46
N HIS A 118 -35.68 24.10 2.19
CA HIS A 118 -34.90 23.46 1.15
C HIS A 118 -33.41 23.40 1.52
N TRP A 119 -32.69 22.46 0.91
CA TRP A 119 -31.25 22.31 0.95
C TRP A 119 -30.77 22.10 -0.49
N PRO A 120 -29.76 22.82 -1.00
CA PRO A 120 -28.89 23.79 -0.32
C PRO A 120 -29.61 25.09 0.11
N PRO A 121 -29.07 25.86 1.07
CA PRO A 121 -29.63 27.16 1.49
C PRO A 121 -29.72 28.21 0.36
N LEU A 122 -30.60 29.22 0.54
CA LEU A 122 -30.80 30.29 -0.44
C LEU A 122 -29.47 31.03 -0.74
N GLY A 123 -29.21 31.25 -2.03
CA GLY A 123 -27.99 31.93 -2.49
C GLY A 123 -26.82 30.99 -2.80
N ILE A 124 -26.85 29.75 -2.33
CA ILE A 124 -25.83 28.75 -2.66
C ILE A 124 -26.24 27.98 -3.91
N LYS A 125 -25.42 28.07 -4.96
CA LYS A 125 -25.56 27.24 -6.16
C LYS A 125 -24.73 25.97 -6.00
N ALA A 126 -25.40 24.86 -5.71
CA ALA A 126 -24.76 23.55 -5.58
C ALA A 126 -24.09 23.09 -6.89
N ILE A 127 -23.06 22.25 -6.74
CA ILE A 127 -22.32 21.67 -7.86
C ILE A 127 -23.20 20.63 -8.54
N VAL A 128 -23.30 20.71 -9.87
CA VAL A 128 -24.07 19.75 -10.66
C VAL A 128 -23.38 18.37 -10.64
N PRO A 129 -24.04 17.30 -10.19
CA PRO A 129 -23.40 15.99 -9.96
C PRO A 129 -22.87 15.34 -11.24
N TRP A 130 -23.59 15.52 -12.35
CA TRP A 130 -23.33 14.85 -13.63
C TRP A 130 -22.23 15.51 -14.48
N LYS A 131 -21.39 16.36 -13.87
CA LYS A 131 -20.24 17.02 -14.51
C LYS A 131 -18.93 16.47 -13.95
N MET A 132 -18.08 17.34 -13.36
CA MET A 132 -16.81 16.95 -12.76
C MET A 132 -16.95 15.85 -11.68
N PRO A 133 -17.96 15.87 -10.78
CA PRO A 133 -18.09 14.83 -9.76
C PRO A 133 -18.32 13.43 -10.34
N ALA A 134 -19.18 13.29 -11.35
CA ALA A 134 -19.40 12.03 -12.04
C ALA A 134 -18.13 11.54 -12.77
N LEU A 135 -17.37 12.45 -13.40
CA LEU A 135 -16.09 12.11 -14.02
C LEU A 135 -15.08 11.61 -12.99
N ASN A 136 -14.94 12.30 -11.85
CA ASN A 136 -14.10 11.87 -10.73
C ASN A 136 -14.49 10.49 -10.20
N THR A 137 -15.80 10.20 -10.15
CA THR A 137 -16.31 8.89 -9.77
C THR A 137 -15.87 7.80 -10.74
N VAL A 138 -15.99 8.02 -12.05
CA VAL A 138 -15.52 7.07 -13.09
C VAL A 138 -14.02 6.84 -12.99
N ILE A 139 -13.23 7.91 -12.80
CA ILE A 139 -11.77 7.83 -12.67
C ILE A 139 -11.38 6.99 -11.46
N LEU A 140 -11.96 7.26 -10.30
CA LEU A 140 -11.61 6.59 -9.06
C LEU A 140 -12.03 5.11 -9.08
N LEU A 141 -13.24 4.80 -9.54
CA LEU A 141 -13.68 3.40 -9.71
C LEU A 141 -12.81 2.64 -10.74
N SER A 142 -12.40 3.30 -11.82
CA SER A 142 -11.47 2.71 -12.80
C SER A 142 -10.12 2.42 -12.15
N SER A 143 -9.65 3.30 -11.26
CA SER A 143 -8.40 3.11 -10.51
C SER A 143 -8.47 1.90 -9.56
N GLY A 144 -9.64 1.63 -8.96
CA GLY A 144 -9.89 0.43 -8.16
C GLY A 144 -9.78 -0.87 -8.97
N ILE A 145 -10.23 -0.85 -10.24
CA ILE A 145 -10.06 -2.00 -11.15
C ILE A 145 -8.57 -2.20 -11.49
N THR A 146 -7.85 -1.13 -11.80
CA THR A 146 -6.44 -1.20 -12.18
C THR A 146 -5.54 -1.62 -11.01
N VAL A 147 -5.82 -1.18 -9.79
CA VAL A 147 -5.06 -1.61 -8.60
C VAL A 147 -5.32 -3.09 -8.29
N THR A 148 -6.55 -3.56 -8.50
CA THR A 148 -6.89 -4.99 -8.39
C THR A 148 -6.15 -5.84 -9.43
N TRP A 149 -6.01 -5.33 -10.65
CA TRP A 149 -5.20 -5.99 -11.67
C TRP A 149 -3.72 -6.08 -11.25
N ALA A 150 -3.15 -4.99 -10.71
CA ALA A 150 -1.79 -5.00 -10.19
C ALA A 150 -1.60 -6.03 -9.07
N HIS A 151 -2.56 -6.14 -8.14
CA HIS A 151 -2.53 -7.12 -7.06
C HIS A 151 -2.46 -8.55 -7.59
N LYS A 152 -3.37 -8.90 -8.53
CA LYS A 152 -3.39 -10.22 -9.15
C LYS A 152 -2.08 -10.52 -9.87
N ALA A 153 -1.53 -9.53 -10.59
CA ALA A 153 -0.26 -9.67 -11.28
C ALA A 153 0.91 -9.92 -10.30
N ILE A 154 1.01 -9.17 -9.20
CA ILE A 154 2.04 -9.40 -8.17
C ILE A 154 1.89 -10.77 -7.51
N ARG A 155 0.67 -11.22 -7.25
CA ARG A 155 0.45 -12.55 -6.65
C ARG A 155 0.98 -13.67 -7.54
N VAL A 156 0.82 -13.56 -8.86
CA VAL A 156 1.38 -14.54 -9.81
C VAL A 156 2.90 -14.39 -9.91
N HIS A 157 3.40 -13.16 -10.02
CA HIS A 157 4.84 -12.86 -10.03
C HIS A 157 5.57 -13.43 -8.81
N ASN A 158 4.99 -13.28 -7.62
CA ASN A 158 5.55 -13.76 -6.36
C ASN A 158 5.61 -15.30 -6.28
N LYS A 159 4.83 -16.03 -7.08
CA LYS A 159 4.91 -17.49 -7.19
C LYS A 159 5.96 -17.97 -8.19
N CYS A 160 6.55 -17.08 -8.99
CA CYS A 160 7.53 -17.44 -10.01
C CYS A 160 8.93 -17.50 -9.40
N PRO A 161 9.58 -18.68 -9.35
CA PRO A 161 10.96 -18.79 -8.90
C PRO A 161 11.91 -18.13 -9.92
N LEU A 162 13.06 -17.64 -9.45
CA LEU A 162 14.23 -17.27 -10.28
C LEU A 162 14.16 -15.99 -11.14
N TYR A 163 13.29 -15.04 -10.85
CA TYR A 163 13.34 -13.71 -11.49
C TYR A 163 13.79 -12.61 -10.50
N GLY A 164 14.93 -11.97 -10.77
CA GLY A 164 15.57 -10.95 -9.92
C GLY A 164 16.44 -9.94 -10.72
N PRO A 165 17.03 -8.92 -10.07
CA PRO A 165 17.84 -7.90 -10.73
C PRO A 165 19.09 -8.49 -11.40
N LYS A 166 19.44 -8.00 -12.60
CA LYS A 166 20.56 -8.48 -13.44
C LYS A 166 21.88 -7.70 -13.23
N ASN A 167 22.03 -6.93 -12.15
CA ASN A 167 23.13 -5.98 -12.04
C ASN A 167 24.49 -6.67 -11.88
N GLY A 168 25.34 -6.51 -12.91
CA GLY A 168 26.80 -6.37 -12.87
C GLY A 168 27.60 -7.44 -12.13
N ASN A 169 28.31 -8.29 -12.88
CA ASN A 169 29.21 -9.36 -12.41
C ASN A 169 28.58 -10.54 -11.65
N VAL A 170 27.33 -10.43 -11.20
CA VAL A 170 26.52 -11.61 -10.85
C VAL A 170 25.58 -11.86 -12.01
N ASP A 171 26.15 -12.40 -13.08
CA ASP A 171 25.39 -13.17 -14.04
C ASP A 171 24.76 -14.31 -13.21
N PHE A 172 23.51 -14.13 -12.75
CA PHE A 172 22.63 -15.26 -12.43
C PHE A 172 22.29 -16.01 -13.75
N LYS A 173 23.23 -16.10 -14.70
CA LYS A 173 23.37 -17.28 -15.55
C LYS A 173 23.36 -18.44 -14.59
N VAL A 174 22.29 -19.20 -14.67
CA VAL A 174 22.01 -20.44 -13.99
C VAL A 174 23.16 -21.43 -14.24
N LYS A 175 24.29 -21.25 -13.55
CA LYS A 175 25.22 -22.31 -13.23
C LYS A 175 24.85 -22.77 -11.84
N GLY A 176 23.82 -23.62 -11.79
CA GLY A 176 23.47 -24.48 -10.65
C GLY A 176 23.60 -23.84 -9.28
N HIS A 177 22.82 -22.81 -8.96
CA HIS A 177 22.76 -22.29 -7.59
C HIS A 177 22.05 -23.31 -6.69
N PRO A 178 22.74 -24.03 -5.78
CA PRO A 178 22.18 -25.16 -5.04
C PRO A 178 21.22 -24.74 -3.92
N SER A 179 20.88 -23.46 -3.77
CA SER A 179 20.16 -22.97 -2.59
C SER A 179 18.66 -23.27 -2.60
N ILE A 180 18.00 -23.15 -3.76
CA ILE A 180 16.58 -23.55 -3.93
C ILE A 180 16.49 -25.08 -3.99
N TYR A 181 17.42 -25.72 -4.71
CA TYR A 181 17.54 -27.17 -4.77
C TYR A 181 17.80 -27.78 -3.39
N GLY A 182 18.64 -27.15 -2.57
CA GLY A 182 18.99 -27.58 -1.22
C GLY A 182 17.85 -27.41 -0.21
N GLN A 183 17.04 -26.36 -0.29
CA GLN A 183 15.89 -26.19 0.62
C GLN A 183 14.73 -27.14 0.30
N THR A 184 14.40 -27.30 -0.98
CA THR A 184 13.33 -28.22 -1.42
C THR A 184 13.73 -29.67 -1.15
N PHE A 185 15.00 -30.00 -1.41
CA PHE A 185 15.58 -31.29 -1.06
C PHE A 185 15.69 -31.51 0.45
N ASN A 186 16.09 -30.51 1.25
CA ASN A 186 16.12 -30.62 2.71
C ASN A 186 14.74 -30.83 3.32
N ASN A 187 13.71 -30.16 2.79
CA ASN A 187 12.34 -30.35 3.26
C ASN A 187 11.80 -31.75 2.90
N TRP A 188 12.18 -32.29 1.75
CA TRP A 188 11.86 -33.66 1.35
C TRP A 188 12.63 -34.70 2.19
N LEU A 189 13.94 -34.53 2.36
CA LEU A 189 14.79 -35.36 3.24
C LEU A 189 14.28 -35.37 4.67
N TYR A 190 13.86 -34.22 5.20
CA TYR A 190 13.30 -34.16 6.53
C TYR A 190 11.96 -34.89 6.63
N LYS A 191 11.13 -34.79 5.59
CA LYS A 191 9.79 -35.42 5.55
C LYS A 191 9.86 -36.94 5.41
N TYR A 192 10.82 -37.49 4.67
CA TYR A 192 10.86 -38.92 4.32
C TYR A 192 12.03 -39.69 4.94
N GLU A 193 13.13 -39.02 5.29
CA GLU A 193 14.34 -39.64 5.86
C GLU A 193 14.68 -39.06 7.25
N GLY A 194 13.86 -38.14 7.78
CA GLY A 194 14.09 -37.50 9.09
C GLY A 194 15.33 -36.60 9.19
N CYS A 195 16.04 -36.34 8.08
CA CYS A 195 17.34 -35.66 8.08
C CYS A 195 17.21 -34.16 7.72
N ARG A 196 17.86 -33.26 8.47
CA ARG A 196 18.08 -31.85 8.07
C ARG A 196 19.57 -31.57 7.91
N PHE A 197 19.99 -31.04 6.75
CA PHE A 197 21.33 -30.49 6.61
C PHE A 197 21.36 -29.00 6.97
N SER A 198 22.41 -28.56 7.67
CA SER A 198 22.68 -27.13 7.86
C SER A 198 23.03 -26.49 6.51
N SER A 199 22.68 -25.21 6.33
CA SER A 199 22.92 -24.47 5.08
C SER A 199 24.39 -24.46 4.66
N GLU A 200 25.30 -24.64 5.60
CA GLU A 200 26.75 -24.65 5.41
C GLU A 200 27.24 -26.02 4.88
N LYS A 201 26.81 -27.12 5.50
CA LYS A 201 27.13 -28.49 5.01
C LYS A 201 26.45 -28.84 3.68
N SER A 202 25.35 -28.19 3.34
CA SER A 202 24.70 -28.36 2.03
C SER A 202 25.52 -27.80 0.85
N ARG A 203 26.45 -26.87 1.12
CA ARG A 203 27.32 -26.26 0.09
C ARG A 203 28.58 -27.07 -0.19
N GLU A 204 29.09 -27.84 0.78
CA GLU A 204 30.32 -28.63 0.66
C GLU A 204 30.13 -30.03 0.05
N MET A 205 28.89 -30.43 -0.22
CA MET A 205 28.63 -31.80 -0.67
C MET A 205 29.06 -31.97 -2.14
N SER A 206 30.19 -32.65 -2.33
CA SER A 206 30.74 -32.95 -3.66
C SER A 206 29.68 -33.62 -4.55
N SER A 207 29.71 -33.26 -5.84
CA SER A 207 28.78 -33.73 -6.87
C SER A 207 28.58 -35.25 -6.91
N ARG A 208 29.52 -36.05 -6.40
CA ARG A 208 29.42 -37.52 -6.31
C ARG A 208 28.43 -38.02 -5.25
N VAL A 209 28.34 -37.38 -4.09
CA VAL A 209 27.39 -37.78 -3.03
C VAL A 209 25.97 -37.39 -3.42
N TYR A 210 25.81 -36.21 -4.04
CA TYR A 210 24.54 -35.72 -4.57
C TYR A 210 23.98 -36.65 -5.65
N VAL A 211 24.83 -37.08 -6.60
CA VAL A 211 24.44 -38.03 -7.66
C VAL A 211 24.12 -39.41 -7.09
N ASN A 212 24.89 -39.92 -6.14
CA ASN A 212 24.62 -41.22 -5.50
C ASN A 212 23.33 -41.21 -4.64
N LEU A 213 23.01 -40.09 -3.97
CA LEU A 213 21.73 -39.92 -3.28
C LEU A 213 20.58 -39.85 -4.27
N LEU A 214 20.68 -39.06 -5.33
CA LEU A 214 19.66 -38.97 -6.39
C LEU A 214 19.39 -40.33 -7.05
N LEU A 215 20.45 -41.13 -7.28
CA LEU A 215 20.34 -42.48 -7.84
C LEU A 215 19.70 -43.48 -6.86
N ARG A 216 19.91 -43.34 -5.55
CA ARG A 216 19.20 -44.14 -4.52
C ARG A 216 17.74 -43.74 -4.39
N VAL A 217 17.43 -42.45 -4.44
CA VAL A 217 16.05 -41.92 -4.30
C VAL A 217 15.17 -42.21 -5.52
N LYS A 218 15.76 -42.28 -6.74
CA LYS A 218 15.05 -42.72 -7.96
C LYS A 218 14.39 -44.10 -7.81
N LYS A 219 14.88 -44.94 -6.89
CA LYS A 219 14.42 -46.31 -6.68
C LYS A 219 13.26 -46.43 -5.66
N SER A 220 12.95 -45.39 -4.89
CA SER A 220 12.07 -45.48 -3.73
C SER A 220 10.77 -44.66 -3.77
N SER A 221 10.56 -43.72 -4.72
CA SER A 221 9.25 -43.07 -4.90
C SER A 221 8.96 -42.58 -6.33
N PRO A 222 7.78 -42.88 -6.90
CA PRO A 222 7.39 -42.42 -8.25
C PRO A 222 7.25 -40.89 -8.37
N ASP A 223 6.82 -40.20 -7.30
CA ASP A 223 6.72 -38.72 -7.23
C ASP A 223 8.06 -38.02 -7.43
N PHE A 224 9.16 -38.61 -6.95
CA PHE A 224 10.47 -37.99 -7.07
C PHE A 224 11.02 -38.09 -8.51
N SER A 225 10.54 -39.06 -9.30
CA SER A 225 10.87 -39.16 -10.71
C SER A 225 10.30 -38.00 -11.54
N GLU A 226 9.10 -37.51 -11.19
CA GLU A 226 8.52 -36.30 -11.80
C GLU A 226 9.28 -35.04 -11.39
N ILE A 227 9.66 -34.93 -10.12
CA ILE A 227 10.48 -33.80 -9.63
C ILE A 227 11.82 -33.77 -10.37
N ILE A 228 12.51 -34.91 -10.52
CA ILE A 228 13.75 -35.00 -11.31
C ILE A 228 13.52 -34.64 -12.78
N LYS A 229 12.40 -35.07 -13.39
CA LYS A 229 12.04 -34.69 -14.78
C LYS A 229 11.83 -33.18 -14.94
N LEU A 230 11.13 -32.56 -13.99
CA LEU A 230 10.96 -31.09 -13.93
C LEU A 230 12.29 -30.36 -13.71
N TRP A 231 13.22 -30.95 -12.96
CA TRP A 231 14.56 -30.40 -12.72
C TRP A 231 15.48 -30.55 -13.92
N ALA A 232 15.24 -31.56 -14.75
CA ALA A 232 16.01 -31.86 -15.96
C ALA A 232 15.49 -31.13 -17.20
N ASP A 233 14.36 -30.41 -17.13
CA ASP A 233 13.80 -29.64 -18.23
C ASP A 233 14.17 -28.13 -18.13
N PRO A 234 15.12 -27.63 -18.93
CA PRO A 234 15.46 -26.21 -18.98
C PRO A 234 14.30 -25.33 -19.46
N GLY A 235 13.34 -25.90 -20.20
CA GLY A 235 12.15 -25.21 -20.70
C GLY A 235 11.25 -24.72 -19.58
N TYR A 236 11.03 -25.55 -18.55
CA TYR A 236 10.21 -25.22 -17.39
C TYR A 236 10.66 -23.93 -16.68
N PHE A 237 11.95 -23.80 -16.40
CA PHE A 237 12.48 -22.63 -15.70
C PHE A 237 12.47 -21.37 -16.56
N LYS A 238 12.76 -21.50 -17.86
CA LYS A 238 12.68 -20.40 -18.81
C LYS A 238 11.24 -19.88 -18.95
N GLU A 239 10.26 -20.78 -18.94
CA GLU A 239 8.84 -20.41 -18.93
C GLU A 239 8.46 -19.62 -17.66
N LYS A 240 8.87 -20.09 -16.48
CA LYS A 240 8.61 -19.38 -15.21
C LYS A 240 9.29 -18.02 -15.13
N GLU A 241 10.51 -17.89 -15.65
CA GLU A 241 11.21 -16.59 -15.75
C GLU A 241 10.42 -15.62 -16.65
N ASN A 242 10.00 -16.06 -17.83
CA ASN A 242 9.18 -15.27 -18.74
C ASN A 242 7.85 -14.84 -18.11
N LEU A 243 7.21 -15.76 -17.38
CA LEU A 243 5.98 -15.50 -16.64
C LEU A 243 6.20 -14.43 -15.55
N GLY A 244 7.26 -14.58 -14.76
CA GLY A 244 7.66 -13.62 -13.73
C GLY A 244 7.92 -12.24 -14.30
N LYS A 245 8.63 -12.14 -15.43
CA LYS A 245 8.87 -10.89 -16.16
C LYS A 245 7.57 -10.25 -16.64
N LYS A 246 6.69 -11.03 -17.28
CA LYS A 246 5.40 -10.58 -17.82
C LYS A 246 4.53 -9.97 -16.72
N TYR A 247 4.30 -10.70 -15.64
CA TYR A 247 3.40 -10.23 -14.58
C TYR A 247 3.97 -9.09 -13.74
N ARG A 248 5.30 -9.01 -13.55
CA ARG A 248 5.89 -7.81 -12.94
C ARG A 248 5.68 -6.58 -13.81
N SER A 249 5.88 -6.71 -15.12
CA SER A 249 5.63 -5.60 -16.05
C SER A 249 4.16 -5.17 -16.00
N GLN A 250 3.22 -6.12 -16.00
CA GLN A 250 1.80 -5.82 -15.84
C GLN A 250 1.51 -5.10 -14.52
N ALA A 251 2.09 -5.56 -13.40
CA ALA A 251 1.93 -4.89 -12.11
C ALA A 251 2.46 -3.46 -12.11
N LEU A 252 3.62 -3.22 -12.73
CA LEU A 252 4.20 -1.87 -12.87
C LEU A 252 3.30 -0.95 -13.70
N TYR A 253 2.77 -1.42 -14.84
CA TYR A 253 1.87 -0.64 -15.68
C TYR A 253 0.53 -0.37 -14.99
N ALA A 254 -0.06 -1.37 -14.35
CA ALA A 254 -1.34 -1.25 -13.67
C ALA A 254 -1.25 -0.32 -12.44
N LEU A 255 -0.17 -0.39 -11.65
CA LEU A 255 0.08 0.56 -10.56
C LEU A 255 0.34 1.97 -11.07
N ALA A 256 1.15 2.13 -12.13
CA ALA A 256 1.41 3.45 -12.71
C ALA A 256 0.10 4.10 -13.21
N LEU A 257 -0.77 3.33 -13.88
CA LEU A 257 -2.07 3.79 -14.31
C LEU A 257 -2.95 4.22 -13.12
N THR A 258 -2.98 3.42 -12.05
CA THR A 258 -3.72 3.77 -10.82
C THR A 258 -3.24 5.09 -10.23
N ILE A 259 -1.91 5.28 -10.14
CA ILE A 259 -1.29 6.52 -9.63
C ILE A 259 -1.68 7.71 -10.51
N VAL A 260 -1.59 7.57 -11.84
CA VAL A 260 -1.98 8.62 -12.79
C VAL A 260 -3.46 8.99 -12.63
N LEU A 261 -4.35 8.01 -12.51
CA LEU A 261 -5.77 8.25 -12.27
C LEU A 261 -6.01 9.00 -10.95
N GLY A 262 -5.30 8.65 -9.88
CA GLY A 262 -5.35 9.37 -8.59
C GLY A 262 -4.86 10.83 -8.70
N LEU A 263 -3.82 11.08 -9.49
CA LEU A 263 -3.35 12.44 -9.76
C LEU A 263 -4.37 13.24 -10.58
N ILE A 264 -4.98 12.63 -11.61
CA ILE A 264 -6.03 13.27 -12.40
C ILE A 264 -7.23 13.61 -11.51
N PHE A 265 -7.68 12.68 -10.66
CA PHE A 265 -8.74 12.94 -9.67
C PHE A 265 -8.41 14.15 -8.80
N THR A 266 -7.18 14.20 -8.26
CA THR A 266 -6.73 15.31 -7.40
C THR A 266 -6.74 16.64 -8.16
N SER A 267 -6.28 16.67 -9.40
CA SER A 267 -6.29 17.88 -10.24
C SER A 267 -7.71 18.34 -10.57
N LEU A 268 -8.62 17.40 -10.87
CA LEU A 268 -10.03 17.72 -11.10
C LEU A 268 -10.72 18.23 -9.83
N GLN A 269 -10.45 17.64 -8.67
CA GLN A 269 -10.98 18.11 -7.40
C GLN A 269 -10.48 19.53 -7.05
N PHE A 270 -9.21 19.81 -7.33
CA PHE A 270 -8.66 21.17 -7.16
C PHE A 270 -9.35 22.18 -8.10
N ASN A 271 -9.56 21.82 -9.36
CA ASN A 271 -10.29 22.67 -10.31
C ASN A 271 -11.75 22.90 -9.88
N GLU A 272 -12.41 21.87 -9.33
CA GLU A 272 -13.75 22.01 -8.78
C GLU A 272 -13.78 23.02 -7.64
N TYR A 273 -12.82 22.97 -6.71
CA TYR A 273 -12.71 23.96 -5.63
C TYR A 273 -12.47 25.37 -6.13
N TYR A 274 -11.67 25.54 -7.18
CA TYR A 274 -11.40 26.84 -7.78
C TYR A 274 -12.61 27.44 -8.51
N LEU A 275 -13.45 26.59 -9.11
CA LEU A 275 -14.62 27.00 -9.89
C LEU A 275 -15.93 27.01 -9.09
N ALA A 276 -15.92 26.50 -7.85
CA ALA A 276 -17.10 26.50 -6.99
C ALA A 276 -17.59 27.92 -6.74
N SER A 277 -18.91 28.12 -6.79
CA SER A 277 -19.55 29.42 -6.55
C SER A 277 -19.75 29.74 -5.07
N PHE A 278 -19.30 28.86 -4.17
CA PHE A 278 -19.40 29.00 -2.73
C PHE A 278 -18.06 28.69 -2.07
N THR A 279 -17.81 29.23 -0.88
CA THR A 279 -16.57 29.01 -0.13
C THR A 279 -16.81 28.26 1.18
N ILE A 280 -15.73 27.86 1.88
CA ILE A 280 -15.81 27.23 3.20
C ILE A 280 -16.49 28.11 4.26
N ALA A 281 -16.51 29.44 4.06
CA ALA A 281 -17.12 30.40 4.96
C ALA A 281 -18.64 30.55 4.76
N GLU A 282 -19.21 29.93 3.73
CA GLU A 282 -20.64 30.07 3.40
C GLU A 282 -21.50 29.06 4.15
N GLY A 283 -21.67 29.34 5.44
CA GLY A 283 -22.60 28.64 6.32
C GLY A 283 -22.33 27.15 6.49
N LEU A 284 -23.37 26.41 6.87
CA LEU A 284 -23.27 24.98 7.15
C LEU A 284 -23.04 24.16 5.87
N TYR A 285 -23.57 24.59 4.72
CA TYR A 285 -23.36 23.89 3.46
C TYR A 285 -21.89 23.95 3.02
N GLY A 286 -21.30 25.15 2.92
CA GLY A 286 -19.90 25.31 2.50
C GLY A 286 -18.92 24.63 3.46
N SER A 287 -19.10 24.83 4.76
CA SER A 287 -18.24 24.21 5.78
C SER A 287 -18.28 22.67 5.74
N THR A 288 -19.46 22.06 5.72
CA THR A 288 -19.58 20.59 5.66
C THR A 288 -19.07 20.03 4.34
N PHE A 289 -19.36 20.68 3.20
CA PHE A 289 -18.84 20.30 1.89
C PHE A 289 -17.31 20.24 1.90
N TYR A 290 -16.64 21.36 2.17
CA TYR A 290 -15.18 21.47 2.07
C TYR A 290 -14.44 20.61 3.10
N VAL A 291 -14.99 20.43 4.31
CA VAL A 291 -14.38 19.54 5.32
C VAL A 291 -14.47 18.08 4.86
N MET A 292 -15.65 17.63 4.42
CA MET A 292 -15.85 16.25 3.98
C MET A 292 -15.02 15.89 2.75
N THR A 293 -15.13 16.68 1.69
CA THR A 293 -14.41 16.44 0.44
C THR A 293 -12.92 16.76 0.59
N GLY A 294 -12.54 17.71 1.44
CA GLY A 294 -11.16 18.08 1.74
C GLY A 294 -10.40 16.99 2.47
N PHE A 295 -10.98 16.43 3.54
CA PHE A 295 -10.37 15.28 4.23
C PHE A 295 -10.29 14.07 3.31
N HIS A 296 -11.32 13.80 2.50
CA HIS A 296 -11.21 12.75 1.50
C HIS A 296 -10.07 13.00 0.49
N GLY A 297 -9.95 14.22 -0.04
CA GLY A 297 -8.85 14.62 -0.92
C GLY A 297 -7.46 14.42 -0.29
N LEU A 298 -7.30 14.73 1.00
CA LEU A 298 -6.08 14.44 1.76
C LEU A 298 -5.79 12.93 1.79
N HIS A 299 -6.81 12.09 1.97
CA HIS A 299 -6.66 10.63 1.94
C HIS A 299 -6.28 10.12 0.54
N VAL A 300 -6.81 10.69 -0.54
CA VAL A 300 -6.38 10.37 -1.91
C VAL A 300 -4.89 10.67 -2.10
N LEU A 301 -4.41 11.82 -1.59
CA LEU A 301 -2.99 12.18 -1.65
C LEU A 301 -2.11 11.18 -0.89
N VAL A 302 -2.49 10.85 0.35
CA VAL A 302 -1.77 9.85 1.17
C VAL A 302 -1.77 8.48 0.49
N GLY A 303 -2.91 8.04 -0.03
CA GLY A 303 -3.03 6.79 -0.78
C GLY A 303 -2.16 6.77 -2.03
N THR A 304 -2.08 7.89 -2.75
CA THR A 304 -1.29 8.01 -3.98
C THR A 304 0.21 7.93 -3.66
N MET A 305 0.67 8.61 -2.59
CA MET A 305 2.05 8.49 -2.11
C MET A 305 2.37 7.04 -1.70
N PHE A 306 1.44 6.37 -1.02
CA PHE A 306 1.63 4.98 -0.60
C PHE A 306 1.73 4.02 -1.81
N LEU A 307 0.91 4.24 -2.85
CA LEU A 307 1.00 3.50 -4.11
C LEU A 307 2.30 3.78 -4.86
N VAL A 308 2.80 5.02 -4.88
CA VAL A 308 4.11 5.38 -5.47
C VAL A 308 5.24 4.61 -4.77
N VAL A 309 5.24 4.56 -3.44
CA VAL A 309 6.22 3.74 -2.68
C VAL A 309 6.12 2.27 -3.08
N CYS A 310 4.91 1.72 -3.21
CA CYS A 310 4.71 0.34 -3.65
C CYS A 310 5.19 0.11 -5.08
N TRP A 311 4.94 1.04 -6.01
CA TRP A 311 5.43 0.99 -7.38
C TRP A 311 6.97 0.95 -7.42
N CYS A 312 7.65 1.82 -6.67
CA CYS A 312 9.11 1.79 -6.51
C CYS A 312 9.60 0.45 -5.95
N ARG A 313 8.91 -0.13 -4.98
CA ARG A 313 9.26 -1.44 -4.41
C ARG A 313 9.09 -2.59 -5.39
N VAL A 314 8.06 -2.57 -6.25
CA VAL A 314 7.91 -3.53 -7.36
C VAL A 314 9.05 -3.36 -8.36
N TYR A 315 9.40 -2.11 -8.68
CA TYR A 315 10.51 -1.79 -9.59
C TYR A 315 11.85 -2.27 -9.01
N LEU A 316 12.08 -2.17 -7.71
CA LEU A 316 13.28 -2.64 -7.04
C LEU A 316 13.26 -4.14 -6.66
N PHE A 317 12.29 -4.92 -7.16
CA PHE A 317 12.18 -6.36 -6.91
C PHE A 317 11.98 -6.73 -5.41
N HIS A 318 11.45 -5.83 -4.58
CA HIS A 318 11.25 -6.12 -3.16
C HIS A 318 10.18 -7.21 -2.91
N PHE A 319 9.28 -7.46 -3.87
CA PHE A 319 8.17 -8.42 -3.77
C PHE A 319 8.39 -9.73 -4.57
N THR A 320 9.63 -10.20 -4.68
CA THR A 320 9.98 -11.44 -5.42
C THR A 320 9.90 -12.71 -4.57
N TYR A 321 9.48 -13.81 -5.22
CA TYR A 321 9.46 -15.21 -4.77
C TYR A 321 9.29 -15.49 -3.27
N ASN A 322 8.08 -15.92 -2.87
CA ASN A 322 7.74 -16.33 -1.49
C ASN A 322 7.98 -15.29 -0.39
N ARG A 323 8.31 -14.04 -0.75
CA ARG A 323 8.31 -12.92 0.19
C ARG A 323 6.89 -12.39 0.37
N HIS A 324 6.58 -11.92 1.56
CA HIS A 324 5.34 -11.19 1.80
C HIS A 324 5.35 -9.86 1.06
N TYR A 325 4.18 -9.44 0.59
CA TYR A 325 3.95 -8.16 -0.08
C TYR A 325 2.94 -7.31 0.70
N PHE A 326 2.97 -7.43 2.04
CA PHE A 326 2.01 -6.78 2.93
C PHE A 326 1.90 -5.27 2.71
N GLY A 327 2.99 -4.56 2.43
CA GLY A 327 2.92 -3.12 2.14
C GLY A 327 2.03 -2.81 0.94
N LEU A 328 2.04 -3.67 -0.09
CA LEU A 328 1.12 -3.56 -1.23
C LEU A 328 -0.31 -3.94 -0.83
N ASP A 329 -0.51 -5.01 -0.05
CA ASP A 329 -1.85 -5.37 0.48
C ASP A 329 -2.48 -4.18 1.23
N ALA A 330 -1.72 -3.56 2.14
CA ALA A 330 -2.15 -2.41 2.92
C ALA A 330 -2.50 -1.19 2.04
N ALA A 331 -1.65 -0.87 1.05
CA ALA A 331 -1.92 0.23 0.12
C ALA A 331 -3.18 -0.02 -0.71
N ILE A 332 -3.42 -1.25 -1.16
CA ILE A 332 -4.65 -1.62 -1.91
C ILE A 332 -5.89 -1.52 -1.01
N TRP A 333 -5.82 -2.02 0.22
CA TRP A 333 -6.95 -1.90 1.17
C TRP A 333 -7.28 -0.44 1.47
N TYR A 334 -6.26 0.40 1.66
CA TYR A 334 -6.44 1.83 1.86
C TYR A 334 -7.03 2.51 0.61
N TRP A 335 -6.56 2.15 -0.59
CA TRP A 335 -7.08 2.70 -1.83
C TRP A 335 -8.56 2.36 -2.04
N HIS A 336 -8.96 1.11 -1.80
CA HIS A 336 -10.39 0.74 -1.86
C HIS A 336 -11.24 1.38 -0.76
N PHE A 337 -10.67 1.63 0.42
CA PHE A 337 -11.33 2.44 1.44
C PHE A 337 -11.59 3.87 0.92
N VAL A 338 -10.60 4.49 0.29
CA VAL A 338 -10.74 5.81 -0.35
C VAL A 338 -11.83 5.76 -1.44
N ASP A 339 -11.83 4.76 -2.33
CA ASP A 339 -12.89 4.55 -3.33
C ASP A 339 -14.28 4.50 -2.67
N GLY A 340 -14.43 3.72 -1.60
CA GLY A 340 -15.69 3.55 -0.88
C GLY A 340 -16.20 4.84 -0.23
N VAL A 341 -15.32 5.62 0.39
CA VAL A 341 -15.67 6.93 0.97
C VAL A 341 -16.11 7.90 -0.12
N TRP A 342 -15.45 7.92 -1.27
CA TRP A 342 -15.86 8.78 -2.38
C TRP A 342 -17.27 8.45 -2.89
N VAL A 343 -17.60 7.17 -3.05
CA VAL A 343 -18.95 6.77 -3.48
C VAL A 343 -20.00 7.25 -2.47
N ALA A 344 -19.71 7.15 -1.17
CA ALA A 344 -20.59 7.68 -0.12
C ALA A 344 -20.71 9.22 -0.20
N LEU A 345 -19.60 9.94 -0.44
CA LEU A 345 -19.60 11.40 -0.63
C LEU A 345 -20.37 11.83 -1.87
N PHE A 346 -20.16 11.15 -3.00
CA PHE A 346 -20.88 11.41 -4.24
C PHE A 346 -22.39 11.19 -4.05
N GLY A 347 -22.79 10.12 -3.36
CA GLY A 347 -24.19 9.85 -3.04
C GLY A 347 -24.81 10.88 -2.10
N ALA A 348 -24.14 11.21 -0.99
CA ALA A 348 -24.70 12.08 0.05
C ALA A 348 -24.59 13.58 -0.29
N VAL A 349 -23.41 14.04 -0.66
CA VAL A 349 -23.14 15.48 -0.82
C VAL A 349 -23.52 15.96 -2.21
N TYR A 350 -23.16 15.20 -3.25
CA TYR A 350 -23.41 15.64 -4.62
C TYR A 350 -24.81 15.24 -5.10
N ILE A 351 -25.24 13.98 -4.98
CA ILE A 351 -26.58 13.58 -5.43
C ILE A 351 -27.64 14.08 -4.45
N TRP A 352 -27.64 13.58 -3.21
CA TRP A 352 -28.67 13.91 -2.24
C TRP A 352 -28.65 15.38 -1.82
N GLY A 353 -27.47 15.98 -1.66
CA GLY A 353 -27.35 17.40 -1.33
C GLY A 353 -27.73 18.36 -2.46
N TYR A 354 -27.92 17.88 -3.69
CA TYR A 354 -28.36 18.67 -4.84
C TYR A 354 -29.87 18.57 -5.12
N LEU A 355 -30.50 17.46 -4.69
CA LEU A 355 -31.94 17.22 -4.78
C LEU A 355 -32.68 18.00 -3.70
#